data_AF-A0AAW9EDD8-F1
#
_entry.id   AF-A0AAW9EDD8-F1
#
_cell.length_a   1.000
_cell.length_b   1.000
_cell.length_c   1.000
_cell.angle_alpha   90.00
_cell.angle_beta   90.00
_cell.angle_gamma   90.00
#
_symmetry.space_group_name_H-M   'P 1'
#
loop_
_entity.id
_entity.type
_entity.pdbx_description
1 polymer ?
#
loop_
_entity_poly.entity_id
_entity_poly.type
_entity_poly.pdbx_seq_one_letter_code
_entity_poly.pdbx_strand_id
1 'polypeptide(L)' 'VINNKSPLYMTFEYLKVGEVEIKNDGRAITVKPFSTVSVEAPKNVQGKLSWRFNDENFFIIKDKEY' A
#
# COMPACT_ATOMS: atom_id res chain seq x y z
N VAL A 1 8.00 2.79 4.86
CA VAL A 1 8.49 3.42 3.61
C VAL A 1 8.14 2.50 2.45
N ILE A 2 7.59 3.05 1.36
CA ILE A 2 7.20 2.29 0.17
C ILE A 2 8.03 2.78 -1.02
N ASN A 3 8.76 1.88 -1.67
CA ASN A 3 9.61 2.20 -2.82
C ASN A 3 9.06 1.54 -4.09
N ASN A 4 8.61 2.35 -5.04
CA ASN A 4 8.20 1.89 -6.35
C ASN A 4 9.39 1.90 -7.30
N LYS A 5 9.94 0.72 -7.58
CA LYS A 5 11.04 0.53 -8.54
C LYS A 5 10.56 0.31 -9.97
N SER A 6 9.24 0.39 -10.22
CA SER A 6 8.64 0.10 -11.52
C SER A 6 8.34 1.40 -12.31
N PRO A 7 8.18 1.30 -13.64
CA PRO A 7 7.73 2.42 -14.48
C PRO A 7 6.23 2.69 -14.36
N LEU A 8 5.48 1.92 -13.57
CA LEU A 8 4.02 2.01 -13.47
C LEU A 8 3.61 2.73 -12.20
N TYR A 9 2.44 3.37 -12.23
CA TYR A 9 1.78 3.81 -11.01
C TYR A 9 1.30 2.58 -10.23
N MET A 10 1.52 2.58 -8.92
CA MET A 10 1.01 1.53 -8.04
C MET A 10 0.00 2.12 -7.08
N THR A 11 -1.24 1.65 -7.17
CA THR A 11 -2.33 2.03 -6.27
C THR A 11 -2.66 0.85 -5.37
N PHE A 12 -2.55 1.04 -4.07
CA PHE A 12 -2.94 0.03 -3.10
C PHE A 12 -4.47 -0.03 -3.00
N GLU A 13 -5.05 -1.23 -3.14
CA GLU A 13 -6.44 -1.48 -2.73
C GLU A 13 -6.53 -1.37 -1.20
N TYR A 14 -5.60 -2.04 -0.52
CA TYR A 14 -5.37 -1.84 0.91
C TYR A 14 -3.88 -1.96 1.24
N LEU A 15 -3.52 -1.30 2.34
CA LEU A 15 -2.27 -1.46 3.05
C LEU A 15 -2.63 -1.47 4.53
N LYS A 16 -2.34 -2.54 5.27
CA LYS A 16 -2.73 -2.69 6.67
C LYS A 16 -1.62 -3.32 7.52
N VAL A 17 -1.60 -2.98 8.81
CA VAL A 17 -0.78 -3.63 9.84
C VAL A 17 -1.73 -4.33 10.82
N GLY A 18 -1.70 -5.66 10.84
CA GLY A 18 -2.74 -6.45 11.51
C GLY A 18 -4.10 -6.19 10.87
N GLU A 19 -5.04 -5.68 11.66
CA GLU A 19 -6.39 -5.31 11.21
C GLU A 19 -6.53 -3.82 10.87
N VAL A 20 -5.50 -3.00 11.11
CA VAL A 20 -5.59 -1.54 10.96
C VAL A 20 -5.07 -1.10 9.60
N GLU A 21 -5.93 -0.45 8.85
CA GLU A 21 -5.62 0.11 7.54
C GLU A 21 -4.78 1.38 7.64
N ILE A 22 -3.71 1.45 6.85
CA ILE A 22 -2.87 2.63 6.66
C ILE A 22 -3.49 3.47 5.54
N LYS A 23 -3.88 4.70 5.86
CA LYS A 23 -4.46 5.66 4.91
C LYS A 23 -3.62 6.92 4.84
N ASN A 24 -3.62 7.59 3.68
CA ASN A 24 -3.03 8.91 3.51
C ASN A 24 -4.14 9.97 3.54
N ASP A 25 -4.45 10.51 4.72
CA ASP A 25 -5.54 11.49 4.93
C ASP A 25 -6.90 11.04 4.35
N GLY A 26 -7.22 9.75 4.51
CA GLY A 26 -8.46 9.17 4.00
C GLY A 26 -8.46 8.87 2.49
N ARG A 27 -7.35 9.09 1.78
CA ARG A 27 -7.19 8.73 0.35
C ARG A 27 -6.41 7.42 0.20
N ALA A 28 -6.67 6.75 -0.93
CA ALA A 28 -5.89 5.59 -1.36
C ALA A 28 -4.42 5.97 -1.55
N ILE A 29 -3.52 5.06 -1.18
CA ILE A 29 -2.08 5.26 -1.32
C ILE A 29 -1.71 4.96 -2.78
N THR A 30 -1.28 5.99 -3.51
CA THR A 30 -0.76 5.85 -4.88
C THR A 30 0.71 6.25 -4.90
N VAL A 31 1.56 5.40 -5.47
CA VAL A 31 3.00 5.62 -5.56
C VAL A 31 3.40 5.80 -7.02
N LYS A 32 4.01 6.95 -7.34
CA LYS A 32 4.44 7.28 -8.71
C LYS A 32 5.55 6.33 -9.19
N PRO A 33 5.73 6.17 -10.51
CA PRO A 33 6.87 5.45 -11.08
C PRO A 33 8.20 5.92 -10.49
N PHE A 34 9.12 4.98 -10.22
CA PHE A 34 10.48 5.24 -9.74
C PHE A 34 10.58 6.20 -8.54
N SER A 35 9.55 6.21 -7.69
CA SER A 35 9.45 7.12 -6.55
C SER A 35 9.35 6.38 -5.23
N THR A 36 9.65 7.11 -4.16
CA THR A 36 9.48 6.64 -2.79
C THR A 36 8.47 7.51 -2.07
N VAL A 37 7.55 6.88 -1.34
CA VAL A 37 6.58 7.56 -0.49
C VAL A 37 6.74 7.07 0.95
N SER A 38 6.73 8.02 1.87
CA SER A 38 6.64 7.74 3.31
C SER A 38 5.17 7.84 3.71
N VAL A 39 4.69 6.80 4.37
CA VAL A 39 3.37 6.76 5.00
C VAL A 39 3.57 6.59 6.49
N GLU A 40 2.79 7.29 7.30
CA GLU A 40 2.81 7.11 8.74
C GLU A 40 2.19 5.76 9.08
N ALA A 41 2.93 4.94 9.84
CA ALA A 41 2.36 3.73 10.39
C ALA A 41 1.39 4.10 11.53
N PRO A 42 0.28 3.37 11.70
CA PRO A 42 -0.59 3.60 12.84
C PRO A 42 0.21 3.41 14.14
N LYS A 43 -0.10 4.23 15.15
CA LYS A 43 0.54 4.09 16.47
C LYS A 43 -0.13 2.94 17.23
N ASN A 44 0.65 2.21 18.03
CA ASN A 44 0.18 1.14 18.92
C ASN A 44 -0.49 -0.07 18.22
N VAL A 45 -0.17 -0.33 16.96
CA VAL A 45 -0.61 -1.55 16.27
C VAL A 45 0.48 -2.60 16.26
N GLN A 46 0.10 -3.84 16.55
CA GLN A 46 0.92 -5.02 16.39
C GLN A 46 0.28 -5.95 15.37
N GLY A 47 1.11 -6.65 14.61
CA GLY A 47 0.64 -7.60 13.60
C GLY A 47 1.47 -7.54 12.33
N LYS A 48 1.05 -8.37 11.38
CA LYS A 48 1.71 -8.52 10.08
C LYS A 48 1.34 -7.40 9.13
N LEU A 49 2.26 -7.06 8.24
CA LEU A 49 1.99 -6.11 7.17
C LEU A 49 1.28 -6.85 6.03
N SER A 50 0.07 -6.46 5.70
CA SER A 50 -0.66 -7.00 4.55
C SER A 50 -0.95 -5.91 3.53
N TRP A 51 -0.85 -6.23 2.24
CA TRP A 51 -1.17 -5.29 1.18
C TRP A 51 -1.64 -5.98 -0.08
N ARG A 52 -2.42 -5.25 -0.88
CA ARG A 52 -2.91 -5.71 -2.17
C ARG A 52 -2.85 -4.59 -3.22
N PHE A 53 -2.47 -4.97 -4.43
CA PHE A 53 -2.54 -4.12 -5.61
C PHE A 53 -3.59 -4.64 -6.58
N ASN A 54 -4.34 -3.70 -7.17
CA ASN A 54 -5.19 -3.96 -8.31
C ASN A 54 -4.68 -3.20 -9.52
N ASP A 55 -4.92 -3.73 -10.71
CA ASP A 55 -4.76 -2.98 -11.94
C ASP A 55 -5.93 -1.99 -12.14
N GLU A 56 -5.87 -1.22 -13.23
CA GLU A 56 -6.93 -0.30 -13.65
C GLU A 56 -8.28 -0.97 -13.97
N ASN A 57 -8.30 -2.29 -14.16
CA ASN A 57 -9.49 -3.10 -14.43
C ASN A 57 -9.98 -3.85 -13.18
N PHE A 58 -9.46 -3.51 -12.01
CA PHE A 58 -9.77 -4.14 -10.71
C PHE A 58 -9.36 -5.62 -10.60
N PHE A 59 -8.45 -6.10 -11.46
CA PHE A 59 -7.84 -7.42 -11.27
C PHE A 59 -6.73 -7.36 -10.23
N ILE A 60 -6.75 -8.33 -9.32
CA ILE A 60 -5.72 -8.48 -8.29
C ILE A 60 -4.41 -8.86 -8.97
N ILE A 61 -3.43 -7.95 -8.94
CA ILE A 61 -2.09 -8.23 -9.46
C ILE A 61 -1.30 -9.03 -8.42
N LYS A 62 -1.44 -8.67 -7.14
CA LYS A 62 -0.62 -9.23 -6.06
C LYS A 62 -1.23 -8.99 -4.70
N ASP A 63 -1.23 -10.05 -3.88
CA ASP A 63 -1.65 -10.05 -2.48
C ASP A 63 -0.53 -10.66 -1.62
N LYS A 64 -0.14 -9.98 -0.55
CA LYS A 64 0.95 -10.41 0.33
C LYS A 64 0.72 -10.05 1.78
N GLU A 65 1.19 -10.94 2.65
CA GLU A 65 1.27 -10.79 4.10
C GLU A 65 2.72 -11.08 4.56
N TYR A 66 3.26 -10.24 5.43
CA TYR A 66 4.61 -10.34 6.01
C TYR A 66 4.54 -10.38 7.53
#